data_AF-A0A3D3RD06-F1
#
_entry.id   AF-A0A3D3RD06-F1
#
_cell.length_a   1.000
_cell.length_b   1.000
_cell.length_c   1.000
_cell.angle_alpha   90.00
_cell.angle_beta   90.00
_cell.angle_gamma   90.00
#
_symmetry.space_group_name_H-M   'P 1'
#
loop_
_entity.id
_entity.type
_entity.pdbx_description
1 polymer ?
#
loop_
_entity_poly.entity_id
_entity_poly.type
_entity_poly.pdbx_seq_one_letter_code
_entity_poly.pdbx_strand_id
1 'polypeptide(L)'
;MHQQEIEDVSRYYSRLKPFLSNESQGRAKTNNRDAQEEDASFERGAQIAAEGIAGQDVPACADCHPATRKPFKNAYPALMGQYQDYLELQIRLFQNRSRGGSQSANLMHAAVDGLKLDQIRDVSFYYSELPAR
;
A
#
# COMPACT_ATOMS: atom_id res chain seq x y z
N MET A 1 -1.99 -8.00 -25.59
CA MET A 1 -2.76 -9.03 -24.88
C MET A 1 -4.22 -8.85 -25.24
N HIS A 2 -4.90 -9.93 -25.62
CA HIS A 2 -6.33 -9.98 -25.82
C HIS A 2 -7.07 -10.02 -24.48
N GLN A 3 -8.33 -9.60 -24.45
CA GLN A 3 -9.14 -9.51 -23.22
C GLN A 3 -9.21 -10.84 -22.46
N GLN A 4 -9.38 -11.95 -23.18
CA GLN A 4 -9.40 -13.29 -22.59
C GLN A 4 -8.08 -13.65 -21.90
N GLU A 5 -6.94 -13.29 -22.51
CA GLU A 5 -5.62 -13.55 -21.94
C GLU A 5 -5.40 -12.76 -20.65
N ILE A 6 -5.89 -11.51 -20.59
CA ILE A 6 -5.83 -10.67 -19.38
C ILE A 6 -6.60 -11.33 -18.24
N GLU A 7 -7.81 -11.83 -18.52
CA GLU A 7 -8.63 -12.50 -17.51
C GLU A 7 -8.01 -13.81 -17.02
N ASP A 8 -7.45 -14.60 -17.94
CA ASP A 8 -6.83 -15.88 -17.60
C ASP A 8 -5.59 -15.67 -16.73
N VAL A 9 -4.74 -14.71 -17.08
CA VAL A 9 -3.55 -14.33 -16.29
C VAL A 9 -3.95 -13.77 -14.91
N SER A 10 -4.97 -12.91 -14.84
CA SER A 10 -5.50 -12.39 -13.57
C SER A 10 -6.00 -13.52 -12.66
N ARG A 11 -6.77 -14.47 -13.22
CA ARG A 11 -7.26 -15.65 -12.50
C ARG A 11 -6.12 -16.54 -12.01
N TYR A 12 -5.04 -16.68 -12.80
CA TYR A 12 -3.85 -17.43 -12.43
C TYR A 12 -3.15 -16.81 -11.21
N TYR A 13 -2.75 -15.54 -11.28
CA TYR A 13 -2.01 -14.88 -10.19
C TYR A 13 -2.84 -14.77 -8.90
N SER A 14 -4.16 -14.60 -8.99
CA SER A 14 -5.07 -14.57 -7.83
C SER A 14 -5.09 -15.88 -7.03
N ARG A 15 -4.67 -17.00 -7.63
CA ARG A 15 -4.63 -18.34 -6.99
C ARG A 15 -3.24 -18.71 -6.47
N LEU A 16 -2.20 -17.94 -6.79
CA LEU A 16 -0.84 -18.30 -6.43
C LEU A 16 -0.58 -18.20 -4.93
N LYS A 17 0.30 -19.10 -4.51
CA LYS A 17 1.43 -18.82 -3.62
C LYS A 17 1.96 -17.35 -3.52
N PRO A 18 1.72 -16.43 -2.55
CA PRO A 18 2.73 -15.42 -2.27
C PRO A 18 4.12 -16.00 -2.14
N PHE A 19 5.02 -15.35 -2.87
CA PHE A 19 6.44 -15.53 -2.76
C PHE A 19 6.85 -14.91 -1.42
N LEU A 20 7.32 -15.74 -0.49
CA LEU A 20 8.04 -15.25 0.67
C LEU A 20 9.40 -14.79 0.14
N SER A 21 9.62 -13.49 0.00
CA SER A 21 10.98 -13.02 -0.12
C SER A 21 11.69 -13.41 1.17
N ASN A 22 12.72 -14.25 1.06
CA ASN A 22 13.58 -14.67 2.17
C ASN A 22 14.49 -13.50 2.64
N GLU A 23 13.98 -12.27 2.59
CA GLU A 23 14.65 -11.01 2.97
C GLU A 23 14.53 -10.75 4.49
N SER A 24 13.84 -11.62 5.23
CA SER A 24 14.03 -11.71 6.68
C SER A 24 15.42 -12.25 7.06
N GLN A 25 16.20 -12.73 6.07
CA GLN A 25 17.61 -13.10 6.23
C GLN A 25 18.53 -12.01 5.64
N GLY A 26 18.35 -10.77 6.08
CA GLY A 26 19.17 -9.66 5.60
C GLY A 26 19.05 -8.33 6.33
N ARG A 27 18.22 -8.21 7.38
CA ARG A 27 18.21 -6.99 8.21
C ARG A 27 19.53 -6.95 8.97
N ALA A 28 20.50 -6.21 8.43
CA ALA A 28 21.72 -5.83 9.10
C ALA A 28 21.38 -5.40 10.52
N LYS A 29 22.20 -5.77 11.51
CA LYS A 29 21.98 -5.44 12.93
C LYS A 29 21.71 -3.94 13.07
N THR A 30 20.44 -3.55 13.10
CA THR A 30 20.01 -2.17 13.25
C THR A 30 20.34 -1.73 14.67
N ASN A 31 20.82 -0.51 14.84
CA ASN A 31 21.02 0.01 16.19
C ASN A 31 19.65 0.26 16.83
N ASN A 32 19.59 0.32 18.17
CA ASN A 32 18.34 0.50 18.91
C ASN A 32 17.49 1.69 18.41
N ARG A 33 18.12 2.77 17.93
CA ARG A 33 17.43 3.95 17.38
C ARG A 33 16.75 3.68 16.04
N ASP A 34 17.33 2.84 15.20
CA ASP A 34 16.77 2.53 13.88
C ASP A 34 15.52 1.67 14.05
N ALA A 35 15.56 0.70 14.98
CA ALA A 35 14.38 -0.08 15.36
C ALA A 35 13.28 0.80 15.97
N GLN A 36 13.64 1.77 16.82
CA GLN A 36 12.69 2.73 17.40
C GLN A 36 12.04 3.62 16.33
N GLU A 37 12.78 4.05 15.30
CA GLU A 37 12.21 4.83 14.21
C GLU A 37 11.29 3.98 13.32
N GLU A 38 11.63 2.71 13.10
CA GLU A 38 10.77 1.78 12.37
C GLU A 38 9.45 1.54 13.12
N ASP A 39 9.51 1.30 14.44
CA ASP A 39 8.32 1.18 15.28
C ASP A 39 7.47 2.46 15.21
N ALA A 40 8.09 3.64 15.31
CA ALA A 40 7.39 4.92 15.21
C ALA A 40 6.79 5.15 13.81
N SER A 41 7.49 4.78 12.75
CA SER A 41 7.01 4.81 11.36
C SER A 41 5.80 3.90 11.18
N PHE A 42 5.84 2.69 11.73
CA PHE A 42 4.72 1.74 11.71
C PHE A 42 3.49 2.31 12.42
N GLU A 43 3.66 2.91 13.60
CA GLU A 43 2.57 3.52 14.36
C GLU A 43 1.94 4.71 13.62
N ARG A 44 2.76 5.62 13.07
CA ARG A 44 2.27 6.74 12.25
C ARG A 44 1.54 6.25 11.01
N GLY A 45 2.09 5.24 10.33
CA GLY A 45 1.47 4.62 9.17
C GLY A 45 0.13 3.95 9.49
N ALA A 46 0.05 3.26 10.64
CA ALA A 46 -1.18 2.65 11.13
C ALA A 46 -2.25 3.71 11.43
N GLN A 47 -1.87 4.83 12.04
CA GLN A 47 -2.79 5.93 12.30
C GLN A 47 -3.32 6.54 11.00
N ILE A 48 -2.45 6.84 10.04
CA ILE A 48 -2.87 7.35 8.72
C ILE A 48 -3.81 6.36 8.03
N ALA A 49 -3.51 5.06 8.10
CA ALA A 49 -4.33 4.03 7.48
C ALA A 49 -5.73 3.95 8.13
N ALA A 50 -5.82 4.06 9.45
CA ALA A 50 -7.06 3.92 10.21
C ALA A 50 -7.93 5.18 10.22
N GLU A 51 -7.32 6.36 10.28
CA GLU A 51 -8.02 7.63 10.55
C GLU A 51 -7.92 8.63 9.39
N GLY A 52 -6.94 8.46 8.50
CA GLY A 52 -6.58 9.47 7.51
C GLY A 52 -5.93 10.69 8.18
N ILE A 53 -5.97 11.82 7.50
CA ILE A 53 -5.45 13.10 7.98
C ILE A 53 -6.44 14.20 7.63
N ALA A 54 -7.38 14.47 8.54
CA ALA A 54 -8.47 15.42 8.31
C ALA A 54 -7.99 16.83 7.90
N GLY A 55 -6.89 17.32 8.47
CA GLY A 55 -6.32 18.63 8.13
C GLY A 55 -5.62 18.70 6.76
N GLN A 56 -5.53 17.58 6.04
CA GLN A 56 -4.90 17.46 4.71
C GLN A 56 -5.88 16.84 3.70
N ASP A 57 -7.17 16.73 4.04
CA ASP A 57 -8.19 16.09 3.21
C ASP A 57 -7.84 14.64 2.78
N VAL A 58 -7.05 13.94 3.60
CA VAL A 58 -6.70 12.53 3.37
C VAL A 58 -7.72 11.66 4.13
N PRO A 59 -8.52 10.83 3.45
CA PRO A 59 -9.44 9.92 4.12
C PRO A 59 -8.70 8.72 4.74
N ALA A 60 -9.35 7.98 5.63
CA ALA A 60 -8.83 6.72 6.14
C ALA A 60 -8.60 5.73 4.99
N CYS A 61 -7.37 5.23 4.86
CA CYS A 61 -7.03 4.28 3.80
C CYS A 61 -7.84 2.99 3.94
N ALA A 62 -8.06 2.55 5.20
CA ALA A 62 -8.74 1.32 5.55
C ALA A 62 -10.22 1.28 5.12
N ASP A 63 -10.86 2.43 4.87
CA ASP A 63 -12.26 2.47 4.40
C ASP A 63 -12.43 1.83 3.01
N CYS A 64 -11.39 1.91 2.18
CA CYS A 64 -11.35 1.31 0.85
C CYS A 64 -10.35 0.15 0.76
N HIS A 65 -9.24 0.25 1.49
CA HIS A 65 -8.14 -0.73 1.52
C HIS A 65 -8.01 -1.33 2.92
N PRO A 66 -9.01 -2.09 3.38
CA PRO A 66 -8.93 -2.69 4.70
C PRO A 66 -7.72 -3.63 4.78
N ALA A 67 -7.19 -3.82 6.00
CA ALA A 67 -6.11 -4.74 6.31
C ALA A 67 -6.56 -6.21 6.14
N THR A 68 -6.96 -6.56 4.92
CA THR A 68 -7.46 -7.87 4.53
C THR A 68 -6.79 -8.29 3.24
N ARG A 69 -6.80 -9.61 3.03
CA ARG A 69 -6.09 -10.23 1.91
C ARG A 69 -6.83 -10.16 0.57
N LYS A 70 -8.11 -9.84 0.60
CA LYS A 70 -8.96 -9.85 -0.60
C LYS A 70 -9.24 -8.40 -1.01
N PRO A 71 -9.32 -8.12 -2.31
CA PRO A 71 -9.83 -6.85 -2.78
C PRO A 71 -11.18 -6.55 -2.15
N PHE A 72 -11.36 -5.33 -1.68
CA PHE A 72 -12.64 -4.90 -1.14
C PHE A 72 -13.60 -4.56 -2.30
N LYS A 73 -14.83 -5.09 -2.23
CA LYS A 73 -15.87 -4.92 -3.26
C LYS A 73 -15.41 -5.21 -4.71
N ASN A 74 -14.37 -6.02 -4.90
CA ASN A 74 -13.72 -6.29 -6.20
C ASN A 74 -13.23 -5.04 -6.96
N ALA A 75 -13.15 -3.88 -6.31
CA ALA A 75 -12.78 -2.61 -6.92
C ALA A 75 -11.52 -2.00 -6.28
N TYR A 76 -11.27 -2.31 -5.01
CA TYR A 76 -10.15 -1.77 -4.25
C TYR A 76 -9.11 -2.85 -4.01
N PRO A 77 -7.89 -2.74 -4.56
CA PRO A 77 -6.85 -3.75 -4.40
C PRO A 77 -6.45 -3.92 -2.92
N ALA A 78 -6.04 -5.13 -2.56
CA ALA A 78 -5.39 -5.39 -1.27
C ALA A 78 -3.98 -4.78 -1.27
N LEU A 79 -3.63 -4.09 -0.18
CA LEU A 79 -2.32 -3.44 -0.01
C LEU A 79 -1.39 -4.20 0.96
N MET A 80 -1.98 -4.98 1.87
CA MET A 80 -1.27 -5.80 2.86
C MET A 80 -0.20 -6.69 2.22
N GLY A 81 1.03 -6.61 2.74
CA GLY A 81 2.16 -7.42 2.33
C GLY A 81 2.74 -7.06 0.96
N GLN A 82 2.34 -5.92 0.40
CA GLN A 82 2.95 -5.39 -0.81
C GLN A 82 4.28 -4.72 -0.47
N TYR A 83 5.24 -4.73 -1.40
CA TYR A 83 6.54 -4.08 -1.19
C TYR A 83 6.39 -2.58 -0.92
N GLN A 84 7.08 -2.07 0.11
CA GLN A 84 7.05 -0.66 0.49
C GLN A 84 7.37 0.25 -0.70
N ASP A 85 8.50 0.00 -1.40
CA ASP A 85 8.93 0.81 -2.55
C ASP A 85 7.88 0.85 -3.67
N TYR A 86 7.18 -0.26 -3.88
CA TYR A 86 6.08 -0.30 -4.85
C TYR A 86 4.93 0.60 -4.39
N LEU A 87 4.50 0.49 -3.14
CA LEU A 87 3.42 1.33 -2.58
C LEU A 87 3.79 2.82 -2.66
N GLU A 88 5.00 3.19 -2.25
CA GLU A 88 5.47 4.58 -2.33
C GLU A 88 5.45 5.10 -3.77
N LEU A 89 5.97 4.30 -4.72
CA LEU A 89 5.94 4.63 -6.14
C LEU A 89 4.50 4.82 -6.64
N GLN A 90 3.59 3.90 -6.31
CA GLN A 90 2.20 3.96 -6.76
C GLN A 90 1.50 5.21 -6.24
N ILE A 91 1.69 5.56 -4.96
CA ILE A 91 1.12 6.76 -4.35
C ILE A 91 1.64 8.02 -5.06
N ARG A 92 2.96 8.11 -5.29
CA ARG A 92 3.57 9.24 -6.02
C ARG A 92 3.06 9.36 -7.45
N LEU A 93 2.85 8.24 -8.15
CA LEU A 93 2.29 8.23 -9.50
C LEU A 93 0.82 8.67 -9.53
N PHE A 94 0.04 8.38 -8.48
CA PHE A 94 -1.31 8.93 -8.34
C PHE A 94 -1.26 10.43 -8.03
N GLN A 95 -0.40 10.89 -7.12
CA GLN A 95 -0.23 12.32 -6.81
C GLN A 95 0.13 13.14 -8.06
N ASN A 96 1.09 12.70 -8.85
CA ASN A 96 1.53 13.42 -10.05
C ASN A 96 0.68 13.13 -11.30
N ARG A 97 -0.42 12.40 -11.17
CA ARG A 97 -1.34 12.02 -12.25
C ARG A 97 -0.71 11.19 -13.38
N SER A 98 0.46 10.59 -13.16
CA SER A 98 1.08 9.66 -14.11
C SER A 98 0.48 8.26 -14.05
N ARG A 99 -0.33 7.95 -13.02
CA ARG A 99 -1.18 6.76 -12.94
C ARG A 99 -2.65 7.14 -12.89
N GLY A 100 -3.47 6.45 -13.68
CA GLY A 100 -4.91 6.68 -13.75
C GLY A 100 -5.60 5.90 -14.87
N GLY A 101 -6.62 6.50 -15.48
CA GLY A 101 -7.33 5.94 -16.66
C GLY A 101 -8.57 5.11 -16.34
N SER A 102 -8.91 4.93 -15.06
CA SER A 102 -10.19 4.34 -14.63
C SER A 102 -11.02 5.38 -13.87
N GLN A 103 -12.35 5.20 -13.84
CA GLN A 103 -13.24 6.06 -13.05
C GLN A 103 -12.86 6.05 -11.55
N SER A 104 -12.38 4.91 -11.05
CA SER A 104 -11.91 4.76 -9.67
C SER A 104 -10.57 5.44 -9.39
N ALA A 105 -9.78 5.82 -10.42
CA ALA A 105 -8.51 6.50 -10.22
C ALA A 105 -8.68 7.88 -9.57
N ASN A 106 -9.80 8.57 -9.85
CA ASN A 106 -10.10 9.87 -9.25
C ASN A 106 -10.24 9.79 -7.72
N LEU A 107 -10.73 8.65 -7.19
CA LEU A 107 -10.80 8.42 -5.76
C LEU A 107 -9.40 8.36 -5.15
N MET A 108 -8.48 7.62 -5.80
CA MET A 108 -7.10 7.55 -5.35
C MET A 108 -6.37 8.87 -5.51
N HIS A 109 -6.60 9.62 -6.59
CA HIS A 109 -6.06 10.97 -6.76
C HIS A 109 -6.41 11.88 -5.58
N ALA A 110 -7.69 11.98 -5.25
CA ALA A 110 -8.15 12.77 -4.11
C ALA A 110 -7.57 12.26 -2.78
N ALA A 111 -7.52 10.93 -2.59
CA ALA A 111 -7.05 10.34 -1.34
C ALA A 111 -5.57 10.57 -1.05
N VAL A 112 -4.74 10.80 -2.06
CA VAL A 112 -3.28 10.94 -1.89
C VAL A 112 -2.75 12.36 -2.03
N ASP A 113 -3.54 13.31 -2.55
CA ASP A 113 -3.06 14.67 -2.85
C ASP A 113 -2.50 15.41 -1.63
N GLY A 114 -3.12 15.21 -0.47
CA GLY A 114 -2.68 15.83 0.78
C GLY A 114 -1.43 15.20 1.41
N LEU A 115 -1.01 14.01 0.96
CA LEU A 115 0.07 13.28 1.60
C LEU A 115 1.44 13.92 1.37
N LYS A 116 2.22 14.03 2.43
CA LYS A 116 3.64 14.42 2.42
C LYS A 116 4.54 13.20 2.27
N LEU A 117 5.81 13.42 1.92
CA LEU A 117 6.75 12.33 1.61
C LEU A 117 6.99 11.36 2.78
N ASP A 118 7.06 11.90 4.00
CA ASP A 118 7.17 11.12 5.24
C ASP A 118 5.92 10.27 5.47
N GLN A 119 4.74 10.86 5.31
CA GLN A 119 3.46 10.15 5.46
C GLN A 119 3.28 9.03 4.42
N ILE A 120 3.72 9.27 3.17
CA ILE A 120 3.73 8.24 2.10
C ILE A 120 4.61 7.07 2.52
N ARG A 121 5.80 7.35 3.08
CA ARG A 121 6.70 6.33 3.59
C ARG A 121 6.07 5.55 4.74
N ASP A 122 5.56 6.26 5.75
CA ASP A 122 4.98 5.65 6.96
C ASP A 122 3.80 4.73 6.60
N VAL A 123 2.85 5.19 5.79
CA VAL A 123 1.69 4.37 5.40
C VAL A 123 2.07 3.20 4.48
N SER A 124 3.08 3.39 3.62
CA SER A 124 3.60 2.31 2.76
C SER A 124 4.31 1.25 3.59
N PHE A 125 5.10 1.66 4.59
CA PHE A 125 5.78 0.77 5.52
C PHE A 125 4.77 -0.01 6.36
N TYR A 126 3.74 0.65 6.90
CA TYR A 126 2.68 -0.03 7.62
C TYR A 126 2.05 -1.16 6.80
N TYR A 127 1.59 -0.89 5.57
CA TYR A 127 0.98 -1.92 4.73
C TYR A 127 1.95 -3.02 4.28
N SER A 128 3.25 -2.72 4.12
CA SER A 128 4.25 -3.73 3.76
C SER A 128 4.56 -4.70 4.90
N GLU A 129 4.56 -4.20 6.14
CA GLU A 129 4.81 -5.00 7.34
C GLU A 129 3.59 -5.82 7.79
N LEU A 130 2.39 -5.51 7.27
CA LEU A 130 1.24 -6.37 7.50
C LEU A 130 1.51 -7.76 6.91
N PRO A 131 1.20 -8.85 7.63
CA PRO A 131 1.53 -10.20 7.21
C PRO A 131 1.09 -10.45 5.77
N ALA A 132 2.07 -10.68 4.90
CA ALA A 132 1.86 -11.20 3.57
C ALA A 132 1.46 -12.68 3.69
N ARG A 133 0.26 -12.92 4.26
CA ARG A 133 -0.47 -14.17 4.50
C ARG A 133 -0.75 -14.54 5.94
#